data_AF-A0A532U1X9-F1
#
_entry.id   AF-A0A532U1X9-F1
#
_cell.length_a   1.000
_cell.length_b   1.000
_cell.length_c   1.000
_cell.angle_alpha   90.00
_cell.angle_beta   90.00
_cell.angle_gamma   90.00
#
_symmetry.space_group_name_H-M   'P 1'
#
loop_
_entity.id
_entity.type
_entity.pdbx_description
1 polymer ?
#
loop_
_entity_poly.entity_id
_entity_poly.type
_entity_poly.pdbx_seq_one_letter_code
_entity_poly.pdbx_strand_id
1 'polypeptide(L)'
;MNKKVILGIVILTIIAVVFFVWFMPQTEIGDIIKIEKGDKFFIVLASNPTTGYQWELEFDSNHIQLLDTEYIPHEPDRIGGGGDETFEFLALKSGKTEITFSYLRPWLKEKESPLEKEVFKIIIE
;
A
#
# COMPACT_ATOMS: atom_id res chain seq x y z
N MET A 1 -20.64 -49.32 6.45
CA MET A 1 -20.43 -48.25 5.43
C MET A 1 -19.35 -48.70 4.45
N ASN A 2 -19.55 -48.56 3.14
CA ASN A 2 -18.67 -49.12 2.11
C ASN A 2 -17.34 -48.35 2.02
N LYS A 3 -16.19 -49.05 1.96
CA LYS A 3 -14.85 -48.42 1.83
C LYS A 3 -14.77 -47.46 0.63
N LYS A 4 -15.49 -47.73 -0.46
CA LYS A 4 -15.58 -46.83 -1.63
C LYS A 4 -16.34 -45.52 -1.32
N VAL A 5 -17.35 -45.58 -0.46
CA VAL A 5 -18.12 -44.41 0.01
C VAL A 5 -17.26 -43.55 0.95
N ILE A 6 -16.52 -44.19 1.86
CA ILE A 6 -15.58 -43.50 2.76
C ILE A 6 -14.49 -42.79 1.95
N LEU A 7 -13.89 -43.47 0.97
CA LEU A 7 -12.86 -42.90 0.11
C LEU A 7 -13.39 -41.71 -0.73
N GLY A 8 -14.62 -41.81 -1.25
CA GLY A 8 -15.27 -40.71 -1.97
C GLY A 8 -15.51 -39.48 -1.10
N ILE A 9 -15.96 -39.66 0.15
CA ILE A 9 -16.16 -38.57 1.11
C ILE A 9 -14.82 -37.88 1.43
N VAL A 10 -13.75 -38.66 1.67
CA VAL A 10 -12.42 -38.12 1.96
C VAL A 10 -11.85 -37.33 0.79
N ILE A 11 -12.06 -37.79 -0.45
CA ILE A 11 -11.60 -37.05 -1.64
C ILE A 11 -12.40 -35.74 -1.79
N LEU A 12 -13.72 -35.79 -1.60
CA LEU A 12 -14.58 -34.61 -1.69
C LEU A 12 -14.19 -33.55 -0.65
N THR A 13 -13.88 -33.96 0.58
CA THR A 13 -13.46 -33.03 1.63
C THR A 13 -12.10 -32.43 1.35
N ILE A 14 -11.14 -33.20 0.83
CA ILE A 14 -9.83 -32.67 0.42
C ILE A 14 -9.99 -31.63 -0.70
N ILE A 15 -10.81 -31.92 -1.71
CA ILE A 15 -11.08 -30.97 -2.81
C ILE A 15 -11.76 -29.71 -2.28
N ALA A 16 -12.75 -29.83 -1.39
CA ALA A 16 -13.43 -28.69 -0.79
C ALA A 16 -12.48 -27.83 0.05
N VAL A 17 -11.54 -28.43 0.80
CA VAL A 17 -10.53 -27.71 1.57
C VAL A 17 -9.55 -26.98 0.66
N VAL A 18 -9.07 -27.62 -0.41
CA VAL A 18 -8.17 -26.97 -1.37
C VAL A 18 -8.86 -25.79 -2.06
N PHE A 19 -10.11 -25.97 -2.49
CA PHE A 19 -10.90 -24.89 -3.07
C PHE A 19 -11.13 -23.75 -2.09
N PHE A 20 -11.42 -24.06 -0.82
CA PHE A 20 -11.61 -23.07 0.23
C PHE A 20 -10.34 -22.28 0.54
N VAL A 21 -9.17 -22.94 0.54
CA VAL A 21 -7.87 -22.26 0.72
C VAL A 21 -7.58 -21.32 -0.45
N TRP A 22 -7.89 -21.74 -1.68
CA TRP A 22 -7.73 -20.88 -2.87
C TRP A 22 -8.70 -19.70 -2.89
N PHE A 23 -9.87 -19.86 -2.29
CA PHE A 23 -10.90 -18.82 -2.22
C PHE A 23 -10.76 -17.93 -0.98
N MET A 24 -9.84 -18.22 -0.07
CA MET A 24 -9.59 -17.33 1.06
C MET A 24 -8.92 -16.04 0.56
N PRO A 25 -9.47 -14.86 0.93
CA PRO A 25 -8.83 -13.59 0.60
C PRO A 25 -7.44 -13.57 1.24
N GLN A 26 -6.42 -13.42 0.39
CA GLN A 26 -5.06 -13.23 0.88
C GLN A 26 -5.01 -11.85 1.53
N THR A 27 -4.56 -11.79 2.78
CA THR A 27 -4.26 -10.49 3.39
C THR A 27 -2.93 -10.05 2.82
N GLU A 28 -2.91 -9.03 1.98
CA GLU A 28 -1.64 -8.41 1.61
C GLU A 28 -1.02 -7.82 2.88
N ILE A 29 0.13 -8.38 3.26
CA ILE A 29 0.96 -7.85 4.34
C ILE A 29 1.68 -6.66 3.74
N GLY A 30 0.97 -5.53 3.57
CA GLY A 30 1.61 -4.23 3.37
C GLY A 30 2.51 -3.91 4.55
N ASP A 31 3.56 -3.14 4.31
CA ASP A 31 4.54 -2.79 5.35
C ASP A 31 3.84 -2.13 6.54
N ILE A 32 4.09 -2.69 7.72
CA ILE A 32 3.58 -2.16 8.99
C ILE A 32 4.65 -1.24 9.58
N ILE A 33 4.34 0.05 9.65
CA ILE A 33 5.18 1.06 10.28
C ILE A 33 4.67 1.25 11.71
N LYS A 34 5.55 1.01 12.68
CA LYS A 34 5.28 1.31 14.10
C LYS A 34 5.99 2.60 14.48
N ILE A 35 5.26 3.52 15.12
CA ILE A 35 5.75 4.85 15.47
C ILE A 35 5.14 5.29 16.79
N GLU A 36 5.85 6.10 17.57
CA GLU A 36 5.27 6.68 18.79
C GLU A 36 4.45 7.92 18.46
N LYS A 37 3.42 8.20 19.25
CA LYS A 37 2.70 9.48 19.14
C LYS A 37 3.66 10.67 19.33
N GLY A 38 3.60 11.63 18.42
CA GLY A 38 4.41 12.84 18.42
C GLY A 38 5.69 12.73 17.59
N ASP A 39 6.05 11.52 17.14
CA ASP A 39 7.20 11.32 16.29
C ASP A 39 6.92 11.70 14.84
N LYS A 40 8.00 12.09 14.17
CA LYS A 40 8.04 12.29 12.73
C LYS A 40 8.52 11.01 12.04
N PHE A 41 7.98 10.72 10.88
CA PHE A 41 8.41 9.59 10.06
C PHE A 41 8.36 9.95 8.58
N PHE A 42 9.09 9.18 7.77
CA PHE A 42 9.24 9.43 6.34
C PHE A 42 8.80 8.21 5.53
N ILE A 43 8.16 8.45 4.39
CA ILE A 43 7.91 7.45 3.36
C ILE A 43 8.60 7.96 2.09
N VAL A 44 9.36 7.08 1.43
CA VAL A 44 10.10 7.42 0.20
C VAL A 44 9.62 6.50 -0.90
N LEU A 45 9.15 7.07 -2.00
CA LEU A 45 8.63 6.32 -3.14
C LEU A 45 9.32 6.79 -4.42
N ALA A 46 9.55 5.87 -5.35
CA ALA A 46 10.07 6.24 -6.67
C ALA A 46 9.08 7.18 -7.39
N SER A 47 9.60 8.18 -8.08
CA SER A 47 8.79 9.16 -8.80
C SER A 47 9.52 9.67 -10.04
N ASN A 48 8.79 9.86 -11.14
CA ASN A 48 9.31 10.53 -12.33
C ASN A 48 8.35 11.65 -12.78
N PRO A 49 8.49 12.87 -12.23
CA PRO A 49 7.62 14.00 -12.54
C PRO A 49 7.59 14.39 -14.03
N THR A 50 8.63 14.04 -14.80
CA THR A 50 8.71 14.36 -16.24
C THR A 50 7.69 13.60 -17.09
N THR A 51 7.12 12.53 -16.55
CA THR A 51 6.06 11.73 -17.19
C THR A 51 4.66 12.27 -16.95
N GLY A 52 4.52 13.27 -16.08
CA GLY A 52 3.24 13.84 -15.64
C GLY A 52 2.51 13.04 -14.56
N TYR A 53 3.06 11.91 -14.12
CA TYR A 53 2.53 11.16 -12.97
C TYR A 53 2.96 11.80 -11.66
N GLN A 54 2.07 11.75 -10.67
CA GLN A 54 2.26 12.26 -9.32
C GLN A 54 1.63 11.30 -8.31
N TRP A 55 2.14 11.30 -7.08
CA TRP A 55 1.52 10.56 -5.98
C TRP A 55 0.35 11.37 -5.38
N GLU A 56 -0.85 10.79 -5.39
CA GLU A 56 -2.03 11.29 -4.67
C GLU A 56 -2.17 10.50 -3.35
N LEU A 57 -2.35 11.22 -2.24
CA LEU A 57 -2.33 10.65 -0.89
C LEU A 57 -3.72 10.65 -0.27
N GLU A 58 -4.07 9.55 0.40
CA GLU A 58 -5.25 9.43 1.25
C GLU A 58 -4.84 8.91 2.63
N PHE A 59 -5.19 9.66 3.69
CA PHE A 59 -4.91 9.29 5.08
C PHE A 59 -5.90 9.99 6.05
N ASP A 60 -6.04 9.45 7.26
CA ASP A 60 -6.85 10.08 8.32
C ASP A 60 -6.08 11.21 9.01
N SER A 61 -6.49 12.45 8.73
CA SER A 61 -5.91 13.67 9.29
C SER A 61 -6.05 13.82 10.80
N ASN A 62 -6.88 13.00 11.47
CA ASN A 62 -6.94 12.95 12.92
C ASN A 62 -5.79 12.15 13.55
N HIS A 63 -5.18 11.24 12.78
CA HIS A 63 -4.10 10.37 13.25
C HIS A 63 -2.74 10.81 12.71
N ILE A 64 -2.69 11.38 11.51
CA ILE A 64 -1.44 11.70 10.81
C ILE A 64 -1.56 13.10 10.19
N GLN A 65 -0.47 13.86 10.19
CA GLN A 65 -0.33 15.10 9.43
C GLN A 65 0.83 14.97 8.44
N LEU A 66 0.60 15.31 7.18
CA LEU A 66 1.68 15.54 6.21
C LEU A 66 2.34 16.90 6.52
N LEU A 67 3.64 16.89 6.75
CA LEU A 67 4.44 18.08 7.05
C LEU A 67 5.12 18.65 5.80
N ASP A 68 5.72 17.78 4.98
CA ASP A 68 6.45 18.21 3.79
C ASP A 68 6.47 17.13 2.70
N THR A 69 6.75 17.54 1.47
CA THR A 69 6.96 16.67 0.31
C THR A 69 8.09 17.22 -0.55
N GLU A 70 9.14 16.42 -0.72
CA GLU A 70 10.32 16.80 -1.49
C GLU A 70 10.65 15.76 -2.56
N TYR A 71 10.88 16.21 -3.79
CA TYR A 71 11.36 15.37 -4.88
C TYR A 71 12.88 15.50 -5.04
N ILE A 72 13.57 14.35 -5.06
CA ILE A 72 15.02 14.23 -5.18
C ILE A 72 15.35 13.43 -6.45
N PRO A 73 15.90 14.05 -7.52
CA PRO A 73 16.29 13.32 -8.72
C PRO A 73 17.50 12.41 -8.45
N HIS A 74 17.52 11.20 -9.03
CA HIS A 74 18.67 10.28 -8.92
C HIS A 74 19.88 10.76 -9.73
N GLU A 75 19.62 11.33 -10.90
CA GLU A 75 20.62 11.88 -11.81
C GLU A 75 20.24 13.33 -12.16
N PRO A 76 20.64 14.34 -11.35
CA PRO A 76 20.16 15.72 -11.48
C PRO A 76 20.49 16.37 -12.83
N ASP A 77 21.59 15.95 -13.46
CA ASP A 77 22.04 16.48 -14.75
C ASP A 77 21.37 15.80 -15.95
N ARG A 78 20.56 14.76 -15.73
CA ARG A 78 19.90 14.00 -16.79
C ARG A 78 18.46 14.44 -17.00
N ILE A 79 18.20 15.04 -18.15
CA ILE A 79 16.84 15.36 -18.60
C ILE A 79 16.02 14.07 -18.71
N GLY A 80 14.84 14.06 -18.07
CA GLY A 80 13.93 12.91 -18.08
C GLY A 80 14.28 11.80 -17.08
N GLY A 81 15.34 11.99 -16.28
CA GLY A 81 15.69 11.08 -15.18
C GLY A 81 14.57 11.01 -14.15
N GLY A 82 14.34 9.80 -13.62
CA GLY A 82 13.51 9.63 -12.43
C GLY A 82 14.24 10.03 -11.15
N GLY A 83 13.55 9.89 -10.04
CA GLY A 83 14.07 10.13 -8.70
C GLY A 83 13.17 9.51 -7.66
N ASP A 84 13.25 10.02 -6.44
CA ASP A 84 12.37 9.65 -5.34
C ASP A 84 11.59 10.86 -4.85
N GLU A 85 10.40 10.62 -4.32
CA GLU A 85 9.58 11.60 -3.62
C GLU A 85 9.50 11.18 -2.15
N THR A 86 9.90 12.10 -1.27
CA THR A 86 9.97 11.90 0.18
C THR A 86 8.82 12.65 0.84
N PHE A 87 8.05 11.94 1.65
CA PHE A 87 6.90 12.47 2.39
C PHE A 87 7.21 12.46 3.88
N GLU A 88 7.27 13.64 4.51
CA GLU A 88 7.45 13.77 5.96
C GLU A 88 6.09 13.84 6.65
N PHE A 89 5.87 13.00 7.65
CA PHE A 89 4.63 12.94 8.43
C PHE A 89 4.88 13.14 9.92
N LEU A 90 3.84 13.59 10.64
CA LEU A 90 3.77 13.65 12.09
C LEU A 90 2.65 12.72 12.61
N ALA A 91 2.97 11.85 13.57
CA ALA A 91 1.99 11.01 14.25
C ALA A 91 1.23 11.80 15.33
N LEU A 92 -0.07 12.04 15.14
CA LEU A 92 -0.87 12.90 16.01
C LEU A 92 -1.57 12.15 17.15
N LYS A 93 -2.04 10.93 16.89
CA LYS A 93 -2.92 10.20 17.81
C LYS A 93 -2.66 8.69 17.76
N SER A 94 -2.47 8.09 18.95
CA SER A 94 -2.32 6.64 19.09
C SER A 94 -3.52 5.88 18.53
N GLY A 95 -3.27 4.76 17.88
CA GLY A 95 -4.26 3.99 17.15
C GLY A 95 -3.67 3.28 15.94
N LYS A 96 -4.55 2.65 15.15
CA LYS A 96 -4.18 2.06 13.87
C LYS A 96 -4.81 2.90 12.76
N THR A 97 -4.01 3.25 11.76
CA THR A 97 -4.45 3.98 10.58
C THR A 97 -3.65 3.47 9.37
N GLU A 98 -3.92 4.00 8.19
CA GLU A 98 -3.16 3.71 6.98
C GLU A 98 -2.95 4.98 6.15
N ILE A 99 -1.92 4.93 5.30
CA ILE A 99 -1.69 5.92 4.26
C ILE A 99 -1.72 5.18 2.92
N THR A 100 -2.59 5.62 2.03
CA THR A 100 -2.67 5.12 0.66
C THR A 100 -2.04 6.12 -0.30
N PHE A 101 -1.13 5.65 -1.12
CA PHE A 101 -0.48 6.39 -2.20
C PHE A 101 -0.97 5.85 -3.54
N SER A 102 -1.40 6.74 -4.43
CA SER A 102 -1.84 6.39 -5.79
C SER A 102 -1.02 7.16 -6.82
N TYR A 103 -0.23 6.47 -7.64
CA TYR A 103 0.60 7.09 -8.67
C TYR A 103 -0.20 7.24 -9.97
N LEU A 104 -0.63 8.45 -10.27
CA LEU A 104 -1.51 8.72 -11.40
C LEU A 104 -1.26 10.10 -12.01
N ARG A 105 -1.83 10.34 -13.20
CA ARG A 105 -1.88 11.68 -13.79
C ARG A 105 -3.13 12.38 -13.26
N PRO A 106 -3.02 13.49 -12.51
CA PRO A 106 -4.17 14.10 -11.84
C PRO A 106 -5.33 14.46 -12.78
N TRP A 107 -5.04 14.82 -14.02
CA TRP A 107 -6.04 15.17 -15.03
C TRP A 107 -6.75 13.96 -15.68
N LEU A 108 -6.34 12.73 -15.37
CA LEU A 108 -6.95 11.49 -15.87
C LEU A 108 -7.57 10.62 -14.78
N LYS A 109 -7.58 11.06 -13.52
CA LYS A 109 -7.98 10.24 -12.37
C LYS A 109 -9.40 9.68 -12.39
N GLU A 110 -10.31 10.29 -13.14
CA GLU A 110 -11.68 9.79 -13.33
C GLU A 110 -11.78 8.74 -14.44
N LYS A 111 -10.75 8.61 -15.28
CA LYS A 111 -10.75 7.80 -16.50
C LYS A 111 -9.81 6.60 -16.40
N GLU A 112 -8.79 6.69 -15.56
CA GLU A 112 -7.73 5.70 -15.45
C GLU A 112 -7.49 5.31 -13.99
N SER A 113 -7.25 4.03 -13.74
CA SER A 113 -6.75 3.55 -12.46
C SER A 113 -5.31 4.03 -12.24
N PRO A 114 -4.85 4.13 -10.97
CA PRO A 114 -3.46 4.43 -10.68
C PRO A 114 -2.53 3.42 -11.35
N LEU A 115 -1.39 3.90 -11.85
CA LEU A 115 -0.33 3.04 -12.39
C LEU A 115 0.27 2.18 -11.29
N GLU A 116 0.44 2.77 -10.12
CA GLU A 116 0.96 2.12 -8.92
C GLU A 116 0.11 2.55 -7.72
N LYS A 117 -0.07 1.62 -6.77
CA LYS A 117 -0.80 1.88 -5.54
C LYS A 117 -0.08 1.21 -4.39
N GLU A 118 0.31 2.01 -3.41
CA GLU A 118 1.02 1.56 -2.21
C GLU A 118 0.20 1.88 -0.96
N VAL A 119 0.13 0.95 -0.02
CA VAL A 119 -0.64 1.10 1.22
C VAL A 119 0.22 0.74 2.42
N PHE A 120 0.46 1.74 3.27
CA PHE A 120 1.25 1.59 4.50
C PHE A 120 0.33 1.55 5.71
N LYS A 121 0.41 0.46 6.49
CA LYS A 121 -0.33 0.33 7.74
C LYS A 121 0.48 0.97 8.86
N ILE A 122 -0.08 1.98 9.51
CA ILE A 122 0.59 2.72 10.57
C ILE A 122 -0.01 2.33 11.93
N ILE A 123 0.83 1.87 12.84
CA ILE A 123 0.50 1.66 14.24
C ILE A 123 1.18 2.77 15.03
N ILE A 124 0.36 3.65 15.60
CA ILE A 124 0.81 4.74 16.47
C ILE A 124 0.59 4.29 17.91
N GLU A 125 1.68 4.11 18.65
CA GLU A 125 1.67 3.71 20.07
C GLU A 125 1.47 4.94 20.98
#